data_AF-A0A8T2YVW9-F1
#
_entry.id   AF-A0A8T2YVW9-F1
#
_cell.length_a   1.000
_cell.length_b   1.000
_cell.length_c   1.000
_cell.angle_alpha   90.00
_cell.angle_beta   90.00
_cell.angle_gamma   90.00
#
_symmetry.space_group_name_H-M   'P 1'
#
loop_
_entity.id
_entity.type
_entity.pdbx_description
1 polymer ?
#
loop_
_entity_poly.entity_id
_entity_poly.type
_entity_poly.pdbx_seq_one_letter_code
_entity_poly.pdbx_strand_id
1 'polypeptide(L)'
;MRLSEAAEKLKRQAAVSVISGKENDARELLFQKKKVMHAIGRSKNRIELLDELSSKLNQVISVKENQLIGNVAFDVEVETKDDSSPVRIVSPKLGVTDFSSDDDLEFSDGQDLQLCANGETNPPVDEEVGFLGRDICNDSNEESIIRGLKDVSSYEDFLEHLDVKLNKIESELVTILNVSALVLNDNEKPNNFKVQQTIELLESVRAIRQKISGIMQKKVEIS
;
A
#
# COMPACT_ATOMS: atom_id res chain seq x y z
N MET A 1 -0.49 -30.47 15.32
CA MET A 1 -1.47 -31.44 14.77
C MET A 1 -2.27 -30.73 13.69
N ARG A 2 -2.39 -31.27 12.48
CA ARG A 2 -3.15 -30.64 11.38
C ARG A 2 -4.67 -30.82 11.62
N LEU A 3 -5.51 -29.93 11.09
CA LEU A 3 -6.97 -30.03 11.29
C LEU A 3 -7.55 -31.35 10.73
N SER A 4 -7.07 -31.79 9.55
CA SER A 4 -7.48 -33.07 8.94
C SER A 4 -7.06 -34.28 9.79
N GLU A 5 -5.87 -34.23 10.38
CA GLU A 5 -5.34 -35.23 11.32
C GLU A 5 -6.18 -35.28 12.61
N ALA A 6 -6.63 -34.12 13.11
CA ALA A 6 -7.56 -34.03 14.24
C ALA A 6 -8.93 -34.65 13.92
N ALA A 7 -9.48 -34.37 12.73
CA ALA A 7 -10.74 -34.95 12.29
C ALA A 7 -10.68 -36.49 12.18
N GLU A 8 -9.57 -37.05 11.68
CA GLU A 8 -9.36 -38.51 11.62
C GLU A 8 -9.06 -39.12 13.01
N LYS A 9 -8.32 -38.44 13.88
CA LYS A 9 -8.10 -38.91 15.27
C LYS A 9 -9.42 -39.02 16.04
N LEU A 10 -10.26 -37.98 15.97
CA LEU A 10 -11.59 -37.96 16.59
C LEU A 10 -12.51 -39.06 16.02
N LYS A 11 -12.47 -39.30 14.71
CA LYS A 11 -13.20 -40.40 14.05
C LYS A 11 -12.76 -41.77 14.57
N ARG A 12 -11.45 -42.02 14.69
CA ARG A 12 -10.89 -43.27 15.23
C ARG A 12 -11.27 -43.47 16.70
N GLN A 13 -11.18 -42.42 17.51
CA GLN A 13 -11.58 -42.46 18.92
C GLN A 13 -13.10 -42.71 19.09
N ALA A 14 -13.94 -42.09 18.25
CA ALA A 14 -15.37 -42.35 18.26
C ALA A 14 -15.68 -43.82 17.91
N ALA A 15 -15.02 -44.39 16.90
CA ALA A 15 -15.18 -45.81 16.54
C ALA A 15 -14.80 -46.75 17.70
N VAL A 16 -13.67 -46.50 18.38
CA VAL A 16 -13.28 -47.27 19.58
C VAL A 16 -14.29 -47.13 20.71
N SER A 17 -14.86 -45.94 20.91
CA SER A 17 -15.89 -45.69 21.94
C SER A 17 -17.19 -46.45 21.64
N VAL A 18 -17.62 -46.52 20.37
CA VAL A 18 -18.76 -47.36 19.95
C VAL A 18 -18.50 -48.84 20.24
N ILE A 19 -17.34 -49.36 19.85
CA ILE A 19 -16.96 -50.77 20.09
C ILE A 19 -16.91 -51.08 21.61
N SER A 20 -16.53 -50.09 22.43
CA SER A 20 -16.48 -50.20 23.89
C SER A 20 -17.84 -49.98 24.58
N GLY A 21 -18.95 -49.87 23.84
CA GLY A 21 -20.29 -49.60 24.38
C GLY A 21 -20.52 -48.16 24.90
N LYS A 22 -19.56 -47.25 24.70
CA LYS A 22 -19.60 -45.86 25.18
C LYS A 22 -20.17 -44.93 24.12
N GLU A 23 -21.45 -45.11 23.79
CA GLU A 23 -22.09 -44.35 22.71
C GLU A 23 -22.14 -42.84 22.95
N ASN A 24 -22.31 -42.41 24.21
CA ASN A 24 -22.40 -40.98 24.53
C ASN A 24 -21.05 -40.28 24.30
N ASP A 25 -19.94 -40.90 24.70
CA ASP A 25 -18.59 -40.44 24.41
C ASP A 25 -18.35 -40.38 22.89
N ALA A 26 -18.84 -41.38 22.14
CA ALA A 26 -18.75 -41.39 20.69
C ALA A 26 -19.55 -40.24 20.03
N ARG A 27 -20.75 -39.92 20.54
CA ARG A 27 -21.57 -38.80 20.08
C ARG A 27 -20.84 -37.45 20.29
N GLU A 28 -20.23 -37.26 21.45
CA GLU A 28 -19.46 -36.03 21.75
C GLU A 28 -18.20 -35.93 20.87
N LEU A 29 -17.44 -37.01 20.70
CA LEU A 29 -16.28 -37.04 19.80
C LEU A 29 -16.66 -36.71 18.34
N LEU A 30 -17.82 -37.17 17.86
CA LEU A 30 -18.35 -36.82 16.54
C LEU A 30 -18.82 -35.36 16.46
N PHE A 31 -19.37 -34.79 17.54
CA PHE A 31 -19.72 -33.37 17.62
C PHE A 31 -18.46 -32.48 17.56
N GLN A 32 -17.40 -32.84 18.28
CA GLN A 32 -16.11 -32.17 18.18
C GLN A 32 -15.49 -32.31 16.78
N LYS A 33 -15.60 -33.50 16.14
CA LYS A 33 -15.20 -33.69 14.74
C LYS A 33 -15.96 -32.76 13.79
N LYS A 34 -17.26 -32.51 14.02
CA LYS A 34 -18.06 -31.57 13.21
C LYS A 34 -17.51 -30.14 13.31
N LYS A 35 -17.12 -29.69 14.52
CA LYS A 35 -16.47 -28.37 14.71
C LYS A 35 -15.13 -28.27 13.96
N VAL A 36 -14.29 -29.32 14.04
CA VAL A 36 -13.02 -29.38 13.29
C VAL A 36 -13.25 -29.34 11.78
N MET A 37 -14.21 -30.10 11.25
CA MET A 37 -14.58 -30.06 9.83
C MET A 37 -15.05 -28.67 9.38
N HIS A 38 -15.81 -27.95 10.22
CA HIS A 38 -16.20 -26.58 9.92
C HIS A 38 -15.01 -25.61 9.91
N ALA A 39 -14.01 -25.80 10.79
CA ALA A 39 -12.76 -25.05 10.76
C ALA A 39 -11.93 -25.34 9.48
N ILE A 40 -11.92 -26.59 8.99
CA ILE A 40 -11.31 -26.95 7.70
C ILE A 40 -12.00 -26.20 6.56
N GLY A 41 -13.34 -26.16 6.53
CA GLY A 41 -14.10 -25.39 5.55
C GLY A 41 -13.72 -23.90 5.53
N ARG A 42 -13.72 -23.25 6.71
CA ARG A 42 -13.28 -21.84 6.82
C ARG A 42 -11.82 -21.63 6.38
N SER A 43 -10.94 -22.59 6.67
CA SER A 43 -9.55 -22.54 6.21
C SER A 43 -9.43 -22.66 4.69
N LYS A 44 -10.27 -23.48 4.04
CA LYS A 44 -10.31 -23.61 2.58
C LYS A 44 -10.73 -22.30 1.92
N ASN A 45 -11.84 -21.71 2.33
CA ASN A 45 -12.31 -20.43 1.79
C ASN A 45 -11.28 -19.30 1.95
N ARG A 46 -10.50 -19.30 3.04
CA ARG A 46 -9.41 -18.34 3.25
C ARG A 46 -8.23 -18.57 2.29
N ILE A 47 -7.92 -19.81 1.93
CA ILE A 47 -6.89 -20.12 0.92
C ILE A 47 -7.36 -19.62 -0.45
N GLU A 48 -8.59 -19.94 -0.84
CA GLU A 48 -9.17 -19.48 -2.12
C GLU A 48 -9.15 -17.95 -2.28
N LEU A 49 -9.44 -17.20 -1.21
CA LEU A 49 -9.33 -15.74 -1.19
C LEU A 49 -7.88 -15.23 -1.33
N LEU A 50 -6.91 -15.93 -0.73
CA LEU A 50 -5.49 -15.57 -0.85
C LEU A 50 -4.96 -15.89 -2.26
N ASP A 51 -5.43 -16.97 -2.88
CA ASP A 51 -5.11 -17.33 -4.26
C ASP A 51 -5.68 -16.28 -5.24
N GLU A 52 -6.92 -15.81 -5.03
CA GLU A 52 -7.51 -14.71 -5.82
C GLU A 52 -6.72 -13.40 -5.65
N LEU A 53 -6.33 -13.05 -4.42
CA LEU A 53 -5.52 -11.86 -4.15
C LEU A 53 -4.15 -11.94 -4.82
N SER A 54 -3.50 -13.11 -4.76
CA SER A 54 -2.22 -13.37 -5.43
C SER A 54 -2.34 -13.21 -6.95
N SER A 55 -3.40 -13.75 -7.55
CA SER A 55 -3.68 -13.60 -8.98
C SER A 55 -3.87 -12.13 -9.38
N LYS A 56 -4.63 -11.35 -8.61
CA LYS A 56 -4.84 -9.91 -8.84
C LYS A 56 -3.56 -9.10 -8.67
N LEU A 57 -2.73 -9.43 -7.66
CA LEU A 57 -1.44 -8.76 -7.46
C LEU A 57 -0.51 -8.99 -8.65
N ASN A 58 -0.40 -10.23 -9.13
CA ASN A 58 0.39 -10.57 -10.32
C ASN A 58 -0.13 -9.82 -11.57
N GLN A 59 -1.44 -9.73 -11.76
CA GLN A 59 -2.03 -8.95 -12.86
C GLN A 59 -1.64 -7.47 -12.80
N VAL A 60 -1.71 -6.84 -11.62
CA VAL A 60 -1.31 -5.44 -11.42
C VAL A 60 0.19 -5.24 -11.66
N ILE A 61 1.02 -6.18 -11.20
CA ILE A 61 2.47 -6.17 -11.47
C ILE A 61 2.73 -6.20 -12.98
N SER A 62 2.15 -7.16 -13.72
CA SER A 62 2.35 -7.24 -15.17
C SER A 62 1.83 -6.01 -15.93
N VAL A 63 0.74 -5.39 -15.48
CA VAL A 63 0.26 -4.12 -16.06
C VAL A 63 1.27 -2.98 -15.81
N LYS A 64 1.87 -2.91 -14.62
CA LYS A 64 2.85 -1.88 -14.26
C LYS A 64 4.21 -2.10 -14.92
N GLU A 65 4.64 -3.35 -15.04
CA GLU A 65 5.83 -3.76 -15.80
C GLU A 65 5.69 -3.37 -17.28
N ASN A 66 4.56 -3.71 -17.92
CA ASN A 66 4.29 -3.30 -19.30
C ASN A 66 4.22 -1.77 -19.46
N GLN A 67 3.65 -1.04 -18.49
CA GLN A 67 3.63 0.42 -18.49
C GLN A 67 5.05 1.01 -18.39
N LEU A 68 5.90 0.43 -17.54
CA LEU A 68 7.28 0.86 -17.36
C LEU A 68 8.12 0.59 -18.63
N ILE A 69 8.02 -0.62 -19.20
CA ILE A 69 8.69 -0.99 -20.45
C ILE A 69 8.27 -0.06 -21.59
N GLY A 70 6.96 0.23 -21.72
CA GLY A 70 6.46 1.18 -22.71
C GLY A 70 7.05 2.58 -22.53
N ASN A 71 7.03 3.11 -21.31
CA ASN A 71 7.59 4.43 -21.02
C ASN A 71 9.10 4.52 -21.33
N VAL A 72 9.89 3.49 -20.95
CA VAL A 72 11.34 3.44 -21.24
C VAL A 72 11.61 3.31 -22.75
N ALA A 73 10.78 2.58 -23.49
CA ALA A 73 10.91 2.48 -24.95
C ALA A 73 10.65 3.83 -25.65
N PHE A 74 9.66 4.60 -25.20
CA PHE A 74 9.40 5.94 -25.74
C PHE A 74 10.48 6.97 -25.38
N ASP A 75 11.10 6.87 -24.20
CA ASP A 75 12.20 7.75 -23.77
C ASP A 75 13.51 7.51 -24.58
N VAL A 76 13.60 6.38 -25.28
CA VAL A 76 14.71 6.06 -26.21
C VAL A 76 14.48 6.62 -27.63
N GLU A 77 13.24 6.99 -28.00
CA GLU A 77 12.93 7.63 -29.30
C GLU A 77 13.23 9.15 -29.30
N VAL A 78 14.37 9.56 -28.74
CA VAL A 78 14.90 10.93 -28.91
C VAL A 78 15.50 11.06 -30.31
N GLU A 79 14.61 11.40 -31.23
CA GLU A 79 14.84 12.23 -32.42
C GLU A 79 16.20 12.08 -33.12
N THR A 80 16.29 11.10 -34.04
CA THR A 80 17.30 11.12 -35.10
C THR A 80 17.00 12.24 -36.11
N LYS A 81 17.28 13.49 -35.73
CA LYS A 81 17.54 14.58 -36.68
C LYS A 81 19.05 14.82 -36.74
N ASP A 82 19.57 14.78 -37.95
CA ASP A 82 20.98 15.00 -38.26
C ASP A 82 21.43 16.44 -37.96
N ASP A 83 21.77 16.73 -36.70
CA ASP A 83 22.62 17.85 -36.32
C ASP A 83 23.94 17.33 -35.74
N SER A 84 24.81 16.88 -36.66
CA SER A 84 26.13 16.34 -36.37
C SER A 84 27.05 17.39 -35.74
N SER A 85 27.02 17.49 -34.41
CA SER A 85 28.05 18.15 -33.62
C SER A 85 28.84 17.08 -32.83
N PRO A 86 30.16 16.94 -33.06
CA PRO A 86 30.93 15.87 -32.44
C PRO A 86 31.14 16.14 -30.94
N VAL A 87 30.48 15.36 -30.10
CA VAL A 87 30.64 15.38 -28.64
C VAL A 87 32.09 15.02 -28.27
N ARG A 88 32.89 16.03 -27.92
CA ARG A 88 34.24 15.83 -27.37
C ARG A 88 34.14 15.46 -25.89
N ILE A 89 34.13 14.15 -25.61
CA ILE A 89 34.42 13.63 -24.27
C ILE A 89 35.91 13.90 -23.98
N VAL A 90 36.19 14.64 -22.91
CA VAL A 90 37.57 14.95 -22.48
C VAL A 90 37.84 14.22 -21.18
N SER A 91 38.55 13.08 -21.25
CA SER A 91 39.00 12.36 -20.06
C SER A 91 39.97 13.23 -19.24
N PRO A 92 39.82 13.29 -17.89
CA PRO A 92 40.78 13.98 -17.04
C PRO A 92 42.20 13.44 -17.26
N LYS A 93 43.17 14.35 -17.46
CA LYS A 93 44.57 13.97 -17.61
C LYS A 93 45.14 13.52 -16.26
N LEU A 94 45.22 12.21 -16.05
CA LEU A 94 46.00 11.64 -14.97
C LEU A 94 47.49 11.93 -15.21
N GLY A 95 48.21 12.27 -14.15
CA GLY A 95 49.65 12.56 -14.21
C GLY A 95 50.47 11.34 -14.63
N VAL A 96 51.56 11.59 -15.37
CA VAL A 96 52.44 10.57 -15.95
C VAL A 96 53.03 9.64 -14.89
N THR A 97 52.92 8.33 -15.10
CA THR A 97 53.96 7.32 -14.86
C THR A 97 53.64 6.10 -15.72
N ASP A 98 54.46 5.82 -16.73
CA ASP A 98 54.38 4.59 -17.52
C ASP A 98 54.88 3.41 -16.69
N PHE A 99 54.13 2.30 -16.67
CA PHE A 99 54.71 0.96 -16.71
C PHE A 99 53.83 0.00 -17.52
N SER A 100 54.44 -0.54 -18.57
CA SER A 100 53.94 -1.62 -19.44
C SER A 100 53.63 -2.90 -18.67
N SER A 101 52.50 -3.55 -18.96
CA SER A 101 52.45 -4.87 -19.62
C SER A 101 51.01 -5.31 -19.90
N ASP A 102 50.79 -5.98 -21.03
CA ASP A 102 49.60 -6.82 -21.23
C ASP A 102 49.64 -7.99 -20.24
N ASP A 103 48.50 -8.37 -19.67
CA ASP A 103 48.12 -9.79 -19.56
C ASP A 103 46.62 -9.96 -19.24
N ASP A 104 46.04 -10.88 -20.01
CA ASP A 104 44.77 -11.59 -19.99
C ASP A 104 43.83 -11.61 -18.74
N LEU A 105 42.54 -11.60 -19.06
CA LEU A 105 41.45 -12.45 -18.53
C LEU A 105 41.18 -12.51 -17.00
N GLU A 106 40.03 -11.98 -16.57
CA GLU A 106 38.82 -12.78 -16.24
C GLU A 106 37.69 -11.88 -15.66
N PHE A 107 36.44 -12.11 -16.09
CA PHE A 107 35.26 -11.54 -15.43
C PHE A 107 34.79 -12.49 -14.33
N SER A 108 34.83 -12.07 -13.06
CA SER A 108 34.16 -12.80 -11.98
C SER A 108 33.61 -11.90 -10.88
N ASP A 109 32.31 -12.05 -10.69
CA ASP A 109 31.44 -11.84 -9.53
C ASP A 109 31.77 -10.74 -8.49
N GLY A 110 30.85 -9.78 -8.38
CA GLY A 110 30.81 -8.76 -7.32
C GLY A 110 29.49 -8.83 -6.55
N GLN A 111 29.45 -9.67 -5.52
CA GLN A 111 28.33 -9.72 -4.57
C GLN A 111 28.52 -8.75 -3.38
N ASP A 112 27.38 -8.47 -2.75
CA ASP A 112 27.14 -7.78 -1.49
C ASP A 112 27.42 -6.27 -1.40
N LEU A 113 26.40 -5.42 -1.23
CA LEU A 113 25.46 -5.25 -0.10
C LEU A 113 26.06 -4.56 1.14
N GLN A 114 25.55 -3.34 1.35
CA GLN A 114 25.11 -2.80 2.64
C GLN A 114 26.19 -2.27 3.61
N LEU A 115 26.12 -0.97 3.93
CA LEU A 115 25.55 -0.49 5.22
C LEU A 115 25.64 1.04 5.32
N CYS A 116 24.61 1.65 5.94
CA CYS A 116 24.66 3.03 6.39
C CYS A 116 25.36 3.11 7.76
N ALA A 117 26.17 4.15 7.98
CA ALA A 117 26.60 4.57 9.32
C ALA A 117 26.64 6.10 9.37
N ASN A 118 25.96 6.68 10.37
CA ASN A 118 25.70 8.12 10.47
C ASN A 118 26.91 8.91 10.97
N GLY A 119 26.94 10.21 10.66
CA GLY A 119 27.82 11.19 11.28
C GLY A 119 27.24 12.61 11.16
N GLU A 120 26.54 13.08 12.18
CA GLU A 120 25.98 14.44 12.24
C GLU A 120 27.08 15.49 12.43
N THR A 121 27.01 16.63 11.73
CA THR A 121 27.40 17.94 12.26
C THR A 121 26.63 19.04 11.50
N ASN A 122 26.02 19.99 12.23
CA ASN A 122 25.17 21.07 11.68
C ASN A 122 26.01 22.34 11.30
N PRO A 123 25.40 23.53 11.07
CA PRO A 123 25.03 24.14 9.78
C PRO A 123 25.89 25.43 9.54
N PRO A 124 25.50 26.58 8.91
CA PRO A 124 24.29 26.96 8.12
C PRO A 124 24.51 27.86 6.86
N VAL A 125 23.41 28.26 6.19
CA VAL A 125 23.14 29.59 5.54
C VAL A 125 23.98 29.97 4.28
N ASP A 126 23.43 30.50 3.17
CA ASP A 126 22.06 30.93 2.82
C ASP A 126 21.78 30.84 1.29
N GLU A 127 20.51 31.03 0.89
CA GLU A 127 19.97 31.62 -0.37
C GLU A 127 20.61 31.30 -1.76
N GLU A 128 19.89 31.04 -2.86
CA GLU A 128 18.45 31.03 -3.16
C GLU A 128 18.10 30.21 -4.45
N VAL A 129 16.82 29.86 -4.61
CA VAL A 129 16.08 29.40 -5.83
C VAL A 129 16.68 28.36 -6.82
N GLY A 130 16.04 27.18 -6.85
CA GLY A 130 16.11 26.21 -7.95
C GLY A 130 14.87 25.29 -7.98
N PHE A 131 13.87 25.60 -8.79
CA PHE A 131 12.59 24.88 -8.89
C PHE A 131 12.74 23.55 -9.65
N LEU A 132 12.58 22.40 -8.96
CA LEU A 132 11.93 21.15 -9.42
C LEU A 132 12.10 20.04 -8.36
N GLY A 133 11.17 19.07 -8.32
CA GLY A 133 11.34 17.84 -7.52
C GLY A 133 11.07 17.96 -6.02
N ARG A 134 9.85 18.39 -5.62
CA ARG A 134 9.39 18.09 -4.24
C ARG A 134 9.01 16.61 -4.16
N ASP A 135 9.97 15.79 -3.76
CA ASP A 135 9.66 14.47 -3.22
C ASP A 135 8.65 14.64 -2.08
N ILE A 136 7.47 14.05 -2.25
CA ILE A 136 6.58 13.77 -1.12
C ILE A 136 7.14 12.52 -0.45
N CYS A 137 8.29 12.68 0.20
CA CYS A 137 8.65 11.83 1.31
C CYS A 137 7.51 11.96 2.31
N ASN A 138 6.70 10.90 2.43
CA ASN A 138 5.88 10.70 3.61
C ASN A 138 6.84 10.53 4.79
N ASP A 139 7.26 11.65 5.37
CA ASP A 139 7.54 11.74 6.79
C ASP A 139 6.22 11.41 7.50
N SER A 140 5.95 10.11 7.58
CA SER A 140 4.75 9.60 8.20
C SER A 140 4.87 9.97 9.66
N ASN A 141 4.04 10.92 10.08
CA ASN A 141 3.86 11.27 11.48
C ASN A 141 3.13 10.09 12.17
N GLU A 142 3.84 8.97 12.31
CA GLU A 142 3.33 7.72 12.86
C GLU A 142 2.83 7.95 14.28
N GLU A 143 3.49 8.85 15.02
CA GLU A 143 3.09 9.24 16.37
C GLU A 143 1.71 9.94 16.40
N SER A 144 1.36 10.75 15.40
CA SER A 144 0.02 11.32 15.22
C SER A 144 -1.03 10.25 14.85
N ILE A 145 -0.67 9.29 13.99
CA ILE A 145 -1.57 8.19 13.61
C ILE A 145 -1.84 7.27 14.81
N ILE A 146 -0.78 6.85 15.52
CA ILE A 146 -0.85 5.99 16.71
C ILE A 146 -1.59 6.70 17.84
N ARG A 147 -1.29 7.98 18.12
CA ARG A 147 -2.01 8.77 19.12
C ARG A 147 -3.49 8.94 18.75
N GLY A 148 -3.79 9.14 17.47
CA GLY A 148 -5.16 9.22 16.96
C GLY A 148 -5.94 7.90 16.92
N LEU A 149 -5.29 6.75 17.17
CA LEU A 149 -5.93 5.44 17.30
C LEU A 149 -5.99 4.94 18.75
N LYS A 150 -5.29 5.59 19.68
CA LYS A 150 -5.20 5.17 21.08
C LYS A 150 -6.54 5.22 21.83
N ASP A 151 -7.45 6.09 21.39
CA ASP A 151 -8.77 6.29 21.98
C ASP A 151 -9.87 5.41 21.32
N VAL A 152 -9.50 4.60 20.32
CA VAL A 152 -10.43 3.73 19.57
C VAL A 152 -10.46 2.34 20.20
N SER A 153 -11.50 2.03 20.98
CA SER A 153 -11.61 0.75 21.70
C SER A 153 -12.33 -0.35 20.89
N SER A 154 -13.17 0.05 19.93
CA SER A 154 -13.95 -0.86 19.08
C SER A 154 -13.99 -0.42 17.61
N TYR A 155 -14.45 -1.33 16.73
CA TYR A 155 -14.69 -1.00 15.32
C TYR A 155 -15.79 0.05 15.12
N GLU A 156 -16.71 0.21 16.07
CA GLU A 156 -17.71 1.28 16.01
C GLU A 156 -17.08 2.64 16.30
N ASP A 157 -16.34 2.73 17.41
CA ASP A 157 -15.59 3.91 17.83
C ASP A 157 -14.62 4.37 16.73
N PHE A 158 -14.04 3.42 15.98
CA PHE A 158 -13.20 3.71 14.82
C PHE A 158 -13.96 4.45 13.72
N LEU A 159 -15.15 3.96 13.36
CA LEU A 159 -15.98 4.55 12.32
C LEU A 159 -16.54 5.91 12.75
N GLU A 160 -16.94 6.05 14.01
CA GLU A 160 -17.38 7.33 14.58
C GLU A 160 -16.23 8.35 14.58
N HIS A 161 -15.05 7.99 15.08
CA HIS A 161 -13.87 8.85 15.08
C HIS A 161 -13.41 9.24 13.65
N LEU A 162 -13.55 8.31 12.69
CA LEU A 162 -13.28 8.55 11.28
C LEU A 162 -14.30 9.54 10.67
N ASP A 163 -15.60 9.39 10.95
CA ASP A 163 -16.61 10.34 10.47
C ASP A 163 -16.41 11.73 11.08
N VAL A 164 -16.05 11.83 12.37
CA VAL A 164 -15.72 13.12 13.01
C VAL A 164 -14.54 13.82 12.31
N LYS A 165 -13.49 13.08 11.93
CA LYS A 165 -12.36 13.62 11.15
C LYS A 165 -12.79 14.03 9.74
N LEU A 166 -13.60 13.22 9.05
CA LEU A 166 -14.11 13.54 7.71
C LEU A 166 -15.07 14.73 7.73
N ASN A 167 -15.88 14.90 8.78
CA ASN A 167 -16.76 16.04 8.99
C ASN A 167 -15.97 17.35 9.13
N LYS A 168 -14.83 17.29 9.84
CA LYS A 168 -13.91 18.43 9.94
C LYS A 168 -13.37 18.80 8.56
N ILE A 169 -12.85 17.83 7.81
CA ILE A 169 -12.34 18.03 6.44
C ILE A 169 -13.43 18.60 5.52
N GLU A 170 -14.66 18.06 5.58
CA GLU A 170 -15.80 18.59 4.83
C GLU A 170 -16.08 20.07 5.16
N SER A 171 -16.06 20.44 6.45
CA SER A 171 -16.28 21.83 6.86
C SER A 171 -15.18 22.79 6.37
N GLU A 172 -13.93 22.33 6.32
CA GLU A 172 -12.79 23.09 5.79
C GLU A 172 -12.91 23.26 4.26
N LEU A 173 -13.26 22.19 3.52
CA LEU A 173 -13.47 22.22 2.08
C LEU A 173 -14.64 23.14 1.68
N VAL A 174 -15.75 23.09 2.43
CA VAL A 174 -16.89 24.03 2.24
C VAL A 174 -16.46 25.46 2.52
N THR A 175 -15.61 25.70 3.53
CA THR A 175 -15.08 27.04 3.82
C THR A 175 -14.18 27.54 2.67
N ILE A 176 -13.29 26.70 2.15
CA ILE A 176 -12.44 27.01 0.99
C ILE A 176 -13.30 27.33 -0.24
N LEU A 177 -14.36 26.56 -0.48
CA LEU A 177 -15.28 26.79 -1.59
C LEU A 177 -16.03 28.13 -1.44
N ASN A 178 -16.50 28.44 -0.23
CA ASN A 178 -17.19 29.70 0.07
C ASN A 178 -16.27 30.92 -0.09
N VAL A 179 -15.02 30.84 0.41
CA VAL A 179 -14.01 31.90 0.19
C VAL A 179 -13.70 32.03 -1.30
N SER A 180 -13.52 30.92 -2.02
CA SER A 180 -13.30 30.96 -3.47
C SER A 180 -14.47 31.58 -4.23
N ALA A 181 -15.71 31.37 -3.77
CA ALA A 181 -16.90 31.98 -4.34
C ALA A 181 -17.05 33.48 -4.02
N LEU A 182 -16.34 34.02 -3.02
CA LEU A 182 -16.27 35.45 -2.69
C LEU A 182 -15.09 36.16 -3.36
N VAL A 183 -14.00 35.43 -3.63
CA VAL A 183 -12.74 35.97 -4.19
C VAL A 183 -12.70 35.90 -5.72
N LEU A 184 -13.29 34.87 -6.34
CA LEU A 184 -13.32 34.73 -7.80
C LEU A 184 -14.58 35.39 -8.37
N ASN A 185 -14.40 36.20 -9.40
CA ASN A 185 -15.51 36.70 -10.21
C ASN A 185 -16.25 35.51 -10.87
N ASP A 186 -17.56 35.62 -11.10
CA ASP A 186 -18.38 34.51 -11.61
C ASP A 186 -17.87 33.91 -12.93
N ASN A 187 -17.12 34.67 -13.74
CA ASN A 187 -16.50 34.23 -14.99
C ASN A 187 -15.22 33.37 -14.81
N GLU A 188 -14.53 33.47 -13.68
CA GLU A 188 -13.27 32.75 -13.40
C GLU A 188 -13.51 31.48 -12.59
N LYS A 189 -14.63 31.42 -11.88
CA LYS A 189 -15.06 30.35 -10.98
C LYS A 189 -15.08 28.94 -11.61
N PRO A 190 -15.65 28.70 -12.81
CA PRO A 190 -15.63 27.37 -13.43
C PRO A 190 -14.28 26.99 -14.07
N ASN A 191 -13.41 27.97 -14.34
CA ASN A 191 -12.12 27.75 -14.98
C ASN A 191 -10.98 27.53 -13.97
N ASN A 192 -11.23 27.75 -12.67
CA ASN A 192 -10.23 27.56 -11.64
C ASN A 192 -10.11 26.07 -11.27
N PHE A 193 -9.07 25.42 -11.79
CA PHE A 193 -8.76 24.00 -11.52
C PHE A 193 -8.77 23.65 -10.02
N LYS A 194 -8.29 24.55 -9.14
CA LYS A 194 -8.26 24.29 -7.69
C LYS A 194 -9.67 24.27 -7.09
N VAL A 195 -10.59 25.10 -7.59
CA VAL A 195 -12.00 25.08 -7.18
C VAL A 195 -12.66 23.78 -7.63
N GLN A 196 -12.45 23.37 -8.88
CA GLN A 196 -13.00 22.12 -9.40
C GLN A 196 -12.47 20.90 -8.61
N GLN A 197 -11.16 20.86 -8.33
CA GLN A 197 -10.54 19.82 -7.50
C GLN A 197 -11.08 19.83 -6.06
N THR A 198 -11.38 21.00 -5.50
CA THR A 198 -12.01 21.13 -4.17
C THR A 198 -13.43 20.57 -4.16
N ILE A 199 -14.20 20.75 -5.24
CA ILE A 199 -15.55 20.19 -5.40
C ILE A 199 -15.48 18.66 -5.50
N GLU A 200 -14.61 18.11 -6.34
CA GLU A 200 -14.43 16.66 -6.51
C GLU A 200 -13.98 15.97 -5.21
N LEU A 201 -13.07 16.62 -4.45
CA LEU A 201 -12.64 16.14 -3.15
C LEU A 201 -13.77 16.20 -2.11
N LEU A 202 -14.58 17.27 -2.11
CA LEU A 202 -15.74 17.41 -1.24
C LEU A 202 -16.80 16.33 -1.52
N GLU A 203 -17.09 16.04 -2.79
CA GLU A 203 -17.98 14.94 -3.18
C GLU A 203 -17.43 13.57 -2.75
N SER A 204 -16.13 13.35 -2.91
CA SER A 204 -15.45 12.12 -2.47
C SER A 204 -15.53 11.92 -0.96
N VAL A 205 -15.28 12.97 -0.17
CA VAL A 205 -15.42 12.94 1.31
C VAL A 205 -16.86 12.62 1.70
N ARG A 206 -17.85 13.27 1.10
CA ARG A 206 -19.28 13.01 1.36
C ARG A 206 -19.68 11.57 1.04
N ALA A 207 -19.22 11.03 -0.09
CA ALA A 207 -19.47 9.64 -0.48
C ALA A 207 -18.85 8.63 0.51
N ILE A 208 -17.68 8.94 1.10
CA ILE A 208 -17.08 8.12 2.15
C ILE A 208 -17.91 8.19 3.44
N ARG A 209 -18.29 9.39 3.90
CA ARG A 209 -19.15 9.58 5.08
C ARG A 209 -20.50 8.86 4.96
N GLN A 210 -21.13 8.94 3.78
CA GLN A 210 -22.37 8.23 3.50
C GLN A 210 -22.20 6.69 3.57
N LYS A 211 -21.06 6.16 3.10
CA LYS A 211 -20.72 4.73 3.25
C LYS A 211 -20.53 4.34 4.71
N ILE A 212 -19.82 5.16 5.51
CA ILE A 212 -19.63 4.93 6.95
C ILE A 212 -20.99 4.91 7.66
N SER A 213 -21.83 5.93 7.45
CA SER A 213 -23.18 6.00 8.01
C SER A 213 -24.03 4.76 7.63
N GLY A 214 -23.96 4.32 6.39
CA GLY A 214 -24.65 3.11 5.93
C GLY A 214 -24.11 1.79 6.50
N ILE A 215 -22.85 1.74 6.96
CA ILE A 215 -22.28 0.59 7.70
C ILE A 215 -22.78 0.59 9.14
N MET A 216 -22.76 1.75 9.81
CA MET A 216 -23.24 1.92 11.19
C MET A 216 -24.72 1.56 11.30
N GLN A 217 -25.58 2.09 10.40
CA GLN A 217 -27.02 1.81 10.38
C GLN A 217 -27.34 0.32 10.20
N LYS A 218 -26.72 -0.34 9.21
CA LYS A 218 -26.94 -1.78 8.94
C LYS A 218 -26.57 -2.68 10.10
N LYS A 219 -25.65 -2.25 10.98
CA LYS A 219 -25.24 -3.02 12.16
C LYS A 219 -26.24 -2.89 13.32
N VAL A 220 -26.87 -1.72 13.46
CA VAL A 220 -27.95 -1.48 14.43
C VAL A 220 -29.20 -2.32 14.10
N GLU A 221 -29.47 -2.60 12.82
CA GLU A 221 -30.58 -3.48 12.40
C GLU A 221 -30.35 -4.99 12.63
N ILE A 222 -29.12 -5.39 13.03
CA ILE A 222 -28.70 -6.81 13.16
C ILE A 222 -28.46 -7.22 14.63
N SER A 223 -28.51 -6.26 15.57
CA SER A 223 -28.35 -6.50 17.02
C SER A 223 -29.70 -6.49 17.76
#